data_AF-A0A1Z5JLD8-F1
#
_entry.id   AF-A0A1Z5JLD8-F1
#
_cell.length_a   1.000
_cell.length_b   1.000
_cell.length_c   1.000
_cell.angle_alpha   90.00
_cell.angle_beta   90.00
_cell.angle_gamma   90.00
#
_symmetry.space_group_name_H-M   'P 1'
#
loop_
_entity.id
_entity.type
_entity.pdbx_description
1 polymer ?
#
loop_
_entity_poly.entity_id
_entity_poly.type
_entity_poly.pdbx_seq_one_letter_code
_entity_poly.pdbx_strand_id
1 'polypeptide(L)'
;MMLMIHPDPLTQQRALLHLQEVLEFIAPERKASYQRALGECPHLVETESDPLKFLQFEQYNSWSAAERLVTYWNKRQEWFGDRAFLPMNLSGQGALSEDDVNYMASGLELMMITTGNIVIYDRTLTKDTVEDSVRIRMRFFFLQKLIDPCLQIGKGPRVFIRGFSINLARTRVNHETRILIEQAFPIPKIEEVHLAYIREKHQTLWEYIVPFGLQQIAGLASQFKVHNCDSVEELAESFERYNISRSSLPVALGGYYNDNVNFVRFLLDNGYPAAKLGDSLASNKSRNNPRKRTQDHLNNLVDNFISRAPELPNLEDSEPLGLRKYLQSLLKTNSDPPTPRQVEHSTEDPNYIQPITGDGTYLAVPLALPSDEDFVSEYQCALRQHIEYFEATKDDTTSSARGRNKPIVLGQVGIRCRHCAHLPRQLRCKAATYYPTKLDRIYQTALNLARIHLMDACQDIPLKYRQQLRELCTCKSFMGTGKEYWSDAAQLCDVVEDQDMLRFR
;
A
#
# COMPACT_ATOMS: atom_id res chain seq x y z
N MET A 1 8.71 28.57 13.65
CA MET A 1 7.30 28.99 13.60
C MET A 1 7.29 30.41 13.04
N MET A 2 7.18 30.53 11.72
CA MET A 2 7.10 31.84 11.06
C MET A 2 5.64 32.26 11.17
N LEU A 3 5.35 33.32 11.93
CA LEU A 3 4.01 33.91 11.97
C LEU A 3 3.64 34.27 10.53
N MET A 4 2.63 33.60 9.96
CA MET A 4 2.01 34.06 8.73
C MET A 4 1.37 35.40 9.04
N ILE A 5 2.05 36.48 8.64
CA ILE A 5 1.50 37.83 8.72
C ILE A 5 0.33 37.84 7.73
N HIS A 6 -0.89 37.76 8.24
CA HIS A 6 -2.07 37.95 7.41
C HIS A 6 -1.98 39.34 6.79
N PRO A 7 -2.08 39.47 5.46
CA PRO A 7 -2.04 40.77 4.81
C PRO A 7 -3.16 41.66 5.35
N ASP A 8 -2.88 42.95 5.43
CA ASP A 8 -3.85 43.94 5.84
C ASP A 8 -5.06 43.95 4.87
N PRO A 9 -6.23 44.47 5.31
CA PRO A 9 -7.45 44.44 4.50
C PRO A 9 -7.31 45.06 3.10
N LEU A 10 -6.46 46.09 2.95
CA LEU A 10 -6.25 46.74 1.65
C LEU A 10 -5.49 45.81 0.70
N THR A 11 -4.50 45.08 1.20
CA THR A 11 -3.77 44.08 0.42
C THR A 11 -4.68 42.92 0.01
N GLN A 12 -5.58 42.47 0.89
CA GLN A 12 -6.57 41.44 0.55
C GLN A 12 -7.52 41.90 -0.56
N GLN A 13 -8.03 43.13 -0.46
CA GLN A 13 -8.91 43.72 -1.47
C GLN A 13 -8.22 43.83 -2.84
N ARG A 14 -6.95 44.28 -2.86
CA ARG A 14 -6.16 44.32 -4.10
C ARG A 14 -5.96 42.95 -4.72
N ALA A 15 -5.69 41.93 -3.91
CA ALA A 15 -5.53 40.56 -4.40
C ALA A 15 -6.83 39.99 -4.98
N LEU A 16 -7.99 40.31 -4.40
CA LEU A 16 -9.30 39.94 -4.94
C LEU A 16 -9.58 40.63 -6.28
N LEU A 17 -9.24 41.91 -6.44
CA LEU A 17 -9.36 42.61 -7.72
C LEU A 17 -8.46 41.95 -8.79
N HIS A 18 -7.20 41.69 -8.46
CA HIS A 18 -6.29 41.04 -9.39
C HIS A 18 -6.72 39.60 -9.72
N LEU A 19 -7.33 38.87 -8.77
CA LEU A 19 -7.94 37.57 -9.04
C LEU A 19 -9.06 37.68 -10.08
N GLN A 20 -9.92 38.70 -9.99
CA GLN A 20 -10.98 38.94 -10.97
C GLN A 20 -10.40 39.22 -12.36
N GLU A 21 -9.38 40.07 -12.46
CA GLU A 21 -8.69 40.34 -13.73
C GLU A 21 -8.10 39.05 -14.34
N VAL A 22 -7.41 38.24 -13.53
CA VAL A 22 -6.83 36.96 -13.99
C VAL A 22 -7.91 36.00 -14.47
N LEU A 23 -9.05 35.93 -13.77
CA LEU A 23 -10.18 35.11 -14.19
C LEU A 23 -10.72 35.56 -15.55
N GLU A 24 -10.65 36.84 -15.93
CA GLU A 24 -11.04 37.32 -17.26
C GLU A 24 -10.15 36.74 -18.37
N PHE A 25 -8.84 36.58 -18.13
CA PHE A 25 -7.89 36.00 -19.09
C PHE A 25 -8.03 34.49 -19.28
N ILE A 26 -8.63 33.76 -18.35
CA ILE A 26 -8.93 32.32 -18.54
C ILE A 26 -10.00 32.17 -19.62
N ALA A 27 -9.74 31.31 -20.61
CA ALA A 27 -10.67 31.05 -21.72
C ALA A 27 -12.09 30.70 -21.22
N PRO A 28 -13.17 31.24 -21.81
CA PRO A 28 -14.55 31.06 -21.34
C PRO A 28 -14.93 29.58 -21.12
N GLU A 29 -14.49 28.69 -22.00
CA GLU A 29 -14.79 27.27 -21.96
C GLU A 29 -14.16 26.60 -20.73
N ARG A 30 -12.96 27.05 -20.33
CA ARG A 30 -12.26 26.55 -19.15
C ARG A 30 -12.91 26.97 -17.85
N LYS A 31 -13.54 28.16 -17.80
CA LYS A 31 -14.16 28.72 -16.59
C LYS A 31 -15.69 28.68 -16.59
N ALA A 32 -16.31 28.02 -17.56
CA ALA A 32 -17.76 28.02 -17.77
C ALA A 32 -18.54 27.62 -16.50
N SER A 33 -18.12 26.55 -15.81
CA SER A 33 -18.78 26.08 -14.58
C SER A 33 -18.72 27.11 -13.46
N TYR A 34 -17.58 27.80 -13.32
CA TYR A 34 -17.42 28.86 -12.32
C TYR A 34 -18.25 30.11 -12.66
N GLN A 35 -18.29 30.51 -13.93
CA GLN A 35 -19.13 31.62 -14.38
C GLN A 35 -20.62 31.32 -14.18
N ARG A 36 -21.04 30.08 -14.45
CA ARG A 36 -22.39 29.61 -14.16
C ARG A 36 -22.70 29.69 -12.67
N ALA A 37 -21.78 29.27 -11.80
CA ALA A 37 -21.95 29.37 -10.36
C ALA A 37 -22.08 30.82 -9.86
N LEU A 38 -21.31 31.75 -10.42
CA LEU A 38 -21.45 33.18 -10.12
C LEU A 38 -22.83 33.74 -10.51
N GLY A 39 -23.42 33.23 -11.59
CA GLY A 39 -24.75 33.65 -12.05
C GLY A 39 -25.90 32.98 -11.30
N GLU A 40 -25.84 31.67 -11.08
CA GLU A 40 -26.94 30.86 -10.53
C GLU A 40 -26.91 30.78 -9.00
N CYS A 41 -25.73 30.71 -8.40
CA CYS A 41 -25.58 30.48 -6.96
C CYS A 41 -24.41 31.27 -6.34
N PRO A 42 -24.37 32.62 -6.47
CA PRO A 42 -23.26 33.43 -5.94
C PRO A 42 -23.06 33.26 -4.44
N HIS A 43 -24.14 33.04 -3.68
CA HIS A 43 -24.07 32.74 -2.25
C HIS A 43 -23.27 31.46 -1.95
N LEU A 44 -23.36 30.42 -2.78
CA LEU A 44 -22.55 29.21 -2.61
C LEU A 44 -21.09 29.44 -2.97
N VAL A 45 -20.82 30.33 -3.94
CA VAL A 45 -19.44 30.75 -4.23
C VAL A 45 -18.83 31.39 -3.00
N GLU A 46 -19.57 32.27 -2.32
CA GLU A 46 -19.12 32.92 -1.08
C GLU A 46 -18.95 31.93 0.08
N THR A 47 -19.92 31.05 0.33
CA THR A 47 -19.90 30.19 1.51
C THR A 47 -19.07 28.92 1.35
N GLU A 48 -19.05 28.32 0.16
CA GLU A 48 -18.43 27.02 -0.08
C GLU A 48 -17.10 27.10 -0.87
N SER A 49 -16.88 28.18 -1.63
CA SER A 49 -15.66 28.38 -2.41
C SER A 49 -15.12 29.83 -2.33
N ASP A 50 -15.11 30.41 -1.13
CA ASP A 50 -14.69 31.79 -0.89
C ASP A 50 -13.35 32.13 -1.61
N PRO A 51 -13.35 33.04 -2.60
CA PRO A 51 -12.15 33.39 -3.34
C PRO A 51 -10.97 33.83 -2.46
N LEU A 52 -11.25 34.46 -1.30
CA LEU A 52 -10.20 34.89 -0.38
C LEU A 52 -9.49 33.69 0.26
N LYS A 53 -10.19 32.59 0.57
CA LYS A 53 -9.58 31.35 1.09
C LYS A 53 -8.65 30.71 0.08
N PHE A 54 -9.02 30.74 -1.20
CA PHE A 54 -8.19 30.22 -2.29
C PHE A 54 -6.94 31.08 -2.48
N LEU A 55 -7.06 32.42 -2.41
CA LEU A 55 -5.91 33.32 -2.41
C LEU A 55 -5.00 33.08 -1.21
N GLN A 56 -5.54 33.00 0.00
CA GLN A 56 -4.76 32.73 1.21
C GLN A 56 -3.97 31.43 1.09
N PHE A 57 -4.62 30.37 0.60
CA PHE A 57 -4.00 29.07 0.39
C PHE A 57 -2.84 29.13 -0.62
N GLU A 58 -3.04 29.85 -1.72
CA GLU A 58 -2.04 30.04 -2.78
C GLU A 58 -1.06 31.19 -2.50
N GLN A 59 -0.95 31.63 -1.24
CA GLN A 59 -0.04 32.70 -0.81
C GLN A 59 -0.22 33.99 -1.65
N TYR A 60 -1.47 34.31 -1.96
CA TYR A 60 -1.92 35.45 -2.76
C TYR A 60 -1.44 35.43 -4.22
N ASN A 61 -1.09 34.26 -4.76
CA ASN A 61 -0.91 34.08 -6.20
C ASN A 61 -2.28 33.99 -6.91
N SER A 62 -2.67 35.07 -7.58
CA SER A 62 -3.96 35.18 -8.28
C SER A 62 -4.14 34.15 -9.40
N TRP A 63 -3.09 33.76 -10.11
CA TRP A 63 -3.17 32.74 -11.18
C TRP A 63 -3.44 31.35 -10.61
N SER A 64 -2.65 30.92 -9.62
CA SER A 64 -2.86 29.63 -8.98
C SER A 64 -4.24 29.56 -8.29
N ALA A 65 -4.66 30.64 -7.63
CA ALA A 65 -5.96 30.71 -6.99
C ALA A 65 -7.11 30.65 -8.00
N ALA A 66 -7.00 31.36 -9.13
CA ALA A 66 -7.98 31.30 -10.21
C ALA A 66 -8.09 29.90 -10.80
N GLU A 67 -6.96 29.25 -11.12
CA GLU A 67 -6.96 27.89 -11.66
C GLU A 67 -7.57 26.89 -10.68
N ARG A 68 -7.25 27.00 -9.38
CA ARG A 68 -7.83 26.15 -8.35
C ARG A 68 -9.34 26.33 -8.21
N LEU A 69 -9.81 27.58 -8.21
CA LEU A 69 -11.23 27.92 -8.09
C LEU A 69 -12.03 27.43 -9.30
N VAL A 70 -11.48 27.62 -10.50
CA VAL A 70 -12.07 27.09 -11.75
C VAL A 70 -12.11 25.57 -11.73
N THR A 71 -11.02 24.91 -11.30
CA THR A 71 -10.94 23.45 -11.21
C THR A 71 -11.96 22.89 -10.21
N TYR A 72 -12.15 23.56 -9.06
CA TYR A 72 -13.17 23.20 -8.08
C TYR A 72 -14.57 23.15 -8.71
N TRP A 73 -14.99 24.21 -9.40
CA TRP A 73 -16.33 24.27 -9.99
C TRP A 73 -16.49 23.34 -11.19
N ASN A 74 -15.45 23.16 -12.00
CA ASN A 74 -15.46 22.18 -13.09
C ASN A 74 -15.63 20.75 -12.56
N LYS A 75 -14.85 20.37 -11.53
CA LYS A 75 -14.98 19.05 -10.89
C LYS A 75 -16.32 18.89 -10.19
N ARG A 76 -16.85 19.95 -9.57
CA ARG A 76 -18.19 19.93 -8.99
C ARG A 76 -19.26 19.69 -10.08
N GLN A 77 -19.20 20.40 -11.21
CA GLN A 77 -20.14 20.17 -12.31
C GLN A 77 -19.98 18.78 -12.93
N GLU A 78 -18.75 18.29 -13.11
CA GLU A 78 -18.46 16.96 -13.64
C GLU A 78 -19.15 15.85 -12.82
N TRP A 79 -19.05 15.90 -11.48
CA TRP A 79 -19.52 14.81 -10.62
C TRP A 79 -20.97 14.94 -10.16
N PHE A 80 -21.54 16.14 -10.18
CA PHE A 80 -22.89 16.42 -9.70
C PHE A 80 -23.87 16.84 -10.81
N GLY A 81 -23.39 17.07 -12.03
CA GLY A 81 -24.22 17.53 -13.15
C GLY A 81 -24.94 18.84 -12.81
N ASP A 82 -26.24 18.90 -13.09
CA ASP A 82 -27.05 20.09 -12.78
C ASP A 82 -27.22 20.35 -11.27
N ARG A 83 -27.03 19.34 -10.43
CA ARG A 83 -27.08 19.51 -8.97
C ARG A 83 -25.83 20.19 -8.41
N ALA A 84 -24.80 20.41 -9.23
CA ALA A 84 -23.57 21.06 -8.80
C ALA A 84 -23.79 22.45 -8.18
N PHE A 85 -24.85 23.14 -8.57
CA PHE A 85 -25.19 24.50 -8.13
C PHE A 85 -26.16 24.52 -6.94
N LEU A 86 -26.31 23.37 -6.26
CA LEU A 86 -27.08 23.23 -5.02
C LEU A 86 -26.15 23.11 -3.79
N PRO A 87 -26.63 23.40 -2.57
CA PRO A 87 -25.79 23.37 -1.36
C PRO A 87 -25.16 22.00 -1.07
N MET A 88 -23.92 21.98 -0.57
CA MET A 88 -23.20 20.76 -0.21
C MET A 88 -23.56 20.30 1.22
N ASN A 89 -24.66 19.56 1.35
CA ASN A 89 -25.16 19.05 2.63
C ASN A 89 -25.78 17.65 2.51
N LEU A 90 -26.17 17.07 3.65
CA LEU A 90 -26.79 15.75 3.74
C LEU A 90 -28.32 15.77 3.76
N SER A 91 -28.96 16.83 3.24
CA SER A 91 -30.44 16.91 3.21
C SER A 91 -31.09 15.99 2.17
N GLY A 92 -30.33 15.57 1.16
CA GLY A 92 -30.83 14.86 -0.03
C GLY A 92 -31.45 15.79 -1.10
N GLN A 93 -31.62 17.07 -0.77
CA GLN A 93 -32.12 18.11 -1.69
C GLN A 93 -31.01 19.03 -2.21
N GLY A 94 -29.78 18.87 -1.72
CA GLY A 94 -28.59 19.63 -2.11
C GLY A 94 -27.85 19.03 -3.31
N ALA A 95 -26.56 19.31 -3.43
CA ALA A 95 -25.73 18.70 -4.49
C ALA A 95 -25.80 17.17 -4.45
N LEU A 96 -25.70 16.60 -3.24
CA LEU A 96 -25.92 15.18 -3.00
C LEU A 96 -27.41 14.83 -3.15
N SER A 97 -27.67 13.79 -3.94
CA SER A 97 -29.01 13.23 -4.10
C SER A 97 -29.47 12.50 -2.84
N GLU A 98 -30.77 12.21 -2.78
CA GLU A 98 -31.32 11.36 -1.70
C GLU A 98 -30.64 9.98 -1.66
N ASP A 99 -30.34 9.39 -2.82
CA ASP A 99 -29.64 8.10 -2.89
C ASP A 99 -28.20 8.19 -2.36
N ASP A 100 -27.47 9.26 -2.69
CA ASP A 100 -26.12 9.49 -2.16
C ASP A 100 -26.14 9.60 -0.63
N VAL A 101 -27.11 10.36 -0.12
CA VAL A 101 -27.28 10.62 1.31
C VAL A 101 -27.70 9.36 2.05
N ASN A 102 -28.61 8.58 1.49
CA ASN A 102 -29.03 7.30 2.06
C ASN A 102 -27.88 6.28 2.05
N TYR A 103 -27.06 6.27 0.99
CA TYR A 103 -25.86 5.45 0.96
C TYR A 103 -24.86 5.86 2.05
N MET A 104 -24.58 7.16 2.22
CA MET A 104 -23.75 7.63 3.33
C MET A 104 -24.31 7.23 4.68
N ALA A 105 -25.60 7.48 4.91
CA ALA A 105 -26.27 7.19 6.18
C ALA A 105 -26.37 5.67 6.47
N SER A 106 -26.26 4.81 5.45
CA SER A 106 -26.28 3.35 5.64
C SER A 106 -25.06 2.83 6.42
N GLY A 107 -23.98 3.61 6.53
CA GLY A 107 -22.74 3.18 7.16
C GLY A 107 -21.99 2.09 6.38
N LEU A 108 -22.37 1.83 5.13
CA LEU A 108 -21.68 0.91 4.23
C LEU A 108 -20.32 1.44 3.76
N GLU A 109 -20.00 2.69 4.02
CA GLU A 109 -18.66 3.26 3.90
C GLU A 109 -18.55 4.36 4.95
N LEU A 110 -17.93 4.04 6.09
CA LEU A 110 -17.84 5.00 7.18
C LEU A 110 -16.66 5.94 6.90
N MET A 111 -16.98 7.15 6.49
CA MET A 111 -16.06 8.28 6.53
C MET A 111 -16.68 9.35 7.43
N MET A 112 -15.90 9.90 8.36
CA MET A 112 -16.38 10.96 9.23
C MET A 112 -15.25 11.82 9.79
N ILE A 113 -15.62 13.03 10.22
CA ILE A 113 -14.75 13.98 10.91
C ILE A 113 -15.23 14.02 12.36
N THR A 114 -14.39 13.63 13.32
CA THR A 114 -14.82 13.45 14.71
C THR A 114 -14.65 14.71 15.54
N THR A 115 -13.40 15.02 15.92
CA THR A 115 -13.03 16.16 16.75
C THR A 115 -11.73 16.76 16.23
N GLY A 116 -11.73 18.06 15.95
CA GLY A 116 -10.56 18.76 15.42
C GLY A 116 -10.27 18.36 13.98
N ASN A 117 -9.05 17.90 13.70
CA ASN A 117 -8.54 17.64 12.35
C ASN A 117 -8.49 16.14 11.99
N ILE A 118 -9.17 15.27 12.74
CA ILE A 118 -9.14 13.81 12.57
C ILE A 118 -10.24 13.37 11.59
N VAL A 119 -9.81 12.71 10.51
CA VAL A 119 -10.68 12.05 9.53
C VAL A 119 -10.55 10.55 9.71
N ILE A 120 -11.66 9.87 9.94
CA ILE A 120 -11.69 8.40 9.97
C ILE A 120 -12.33 7.91 8.69
N TYR A 121 -11.74 6.88 8.12
CA TYR A 121 -12.21 6.18 6.95
C TYR A 121 -12.10 4.66 7.16
N ASP A 122 -13.21 4.01 7.48
CA ASP A 122 -13.28 2.56 7.59
C ASP A 122 -13.64 1.91 6.25
N ARG A 123 -12.63 1.38 5.57
CA ARG A 123 -12.76 0.69 4.29
C ARG A 123 -13.20 -0.76 4.43
N THR A 124 -13.24 -1.32 5.65
CA THR A 124 -13.71 -2.70 5.87
C THR A 124 -15.22 -2.83 5.67
N LEU A 125 -15.94 -1.71 5.75
CA LEU A 125 -17.39 -1.67 5.55
C LEU A 125 -17.78 -1.53 4.07
N THR A 126 -16.85 -1.04 3.25
CA THR A 126 -17.07 -0.68 1.84
C THR A 126 -17.47 -1.87 0.98
N LYS A 127 -18.64 -1.77 0.34
CA LYS A 127 -19.07 -2.74 -0.69
C LYS A 127 -18.42 -2.44 -2.03
N ASP A 128 -17.99 -3.47 -2.76
CA ASP A 128 -17.42 -3.32 -4.11
C ASP A 128 -18.46 -2.96 -5.18
N THR A 129 -19.74 -3.25 -4.94
CA THR A 129 -20.85 -3.04 -5.89
C THR A 129 -21.27 -1.58 -6.06
N VAL A 130 -20.63 -0.65 -5.34
CA VAL A 130 -21.03 0.76 -5.32
C VAL A 130 -20.29 1.51 -6.42
N GLU A 131 -21.06 2.25 -7.22
CA GLU A 131 -20.54 3.05 -8.32
C GLU A 131 -19.48 4.05 -7.88
N ASP A 132 -18.47 4.23 -8.73
CA ASP A 132 -17.39 5.21 -8.52
C ASP A 132 -17.93 6.64 -8.36
N SER A 133 -19.03 6.96 -9.05
CA SER A 133 -19.68 8.27 -9.01
C SER A 133 -20.14 8.63 -7.59
N VAL A 134 -20.78 7.70 -6.88
CA VAL A 134 -21.23 7.85 -5.49
C VAL A 134 -20.03 8.08 -4.58
N ARG A 135 -18.97 7.28 -4.73
CA ARG A 135 -17.75 7.39 -3.91
C ARG A 135 -17.08 8.74 -4.08
N ILE A 136 -17.01 9.27 -5.30
CA ILE A 136 -16.39 10.56 -5.56
C ILE A 136 -17.24 11.70 -4.99
N ARG A 137 -18.56 11.66 -5.17
CA ARG A 137 -19.47 12.66 -4.56
C ARG A 137 -19.35 12.68 -3.04
N MET A 138 -19.25 11.52 -2.40
CA MET A 138 -18.99 11.43 -0.96
C MET A 138 -17.65 12.07 -0.58
N ARG A 139 -16.55 11.69 -1.26
CA ARG A 139 -15.22 12.27 -0.98
C ARG A 139 -15.22 13.78 -1.18
N PHE A 140 -15.90 14.27 -2.21
CA PHE A 140 -16.08 15.71 -2.45
C PHE A 140 -16.75 16.39 -1.25
N PHE A 141 -17.82 15.81 -0.71
CA PHE A 141 -18.47 16.31 0.51
C PHE A 141 -17.51 16.37 1.70
N PHE A 142 -16.71 15.33 1.96
CA PHE A 142 -15.75 15.34 3.06
C PHE A 142 -14.64 16.38 2.86
N LEU A 143 -14.11 16.51 1.64
CA LEU A 143 -13.14 17.54 1.30
C LEU A 143 -13.74 18.95 1.50
N GLN A 144 -15.03 19.15 1.18
CA GLN A 144 -15.72 20.41 1.45
C GLN A 144 -15.71 20.77 2.92
N LYS A 145 -15.92 19.78 3.80
CA LYS A 145 -15.87 20.00 5.25
C LYS A 145 -14.47 20.33 5.73
N LEU A 146 -13.42 19.77 5.11
CA LEU A 146 -12.02 20.05 5.47
C LEU A 146 -11.54 21.47 5.09
N ILE A 147 -12.30 22.22 4.27
CA ILE A 147 -12.05 23.65 4.05
C ILE A 147 -12.42 24.49 5.28
N ASP A 148 -13.24 23.97 6.19
CA ASP A 148 -13.71 24.72 7.36
C ASP A 148 -12.52 25.23 8.20
N PRO A 149 -12.37 26.55 8.39
CA PRO A 149 -11.28 27.14 9.17
C PRO A 149 -11.16 26.56 10.59
N CYS A 150 -12.27 26.12 11.19
CA CYS A 150 -12.27 25.49 12.52
C CYS A 150 -11.46 24.18 12.55
N LEU A 151 -11.35 23.50 11.40
CA LEU A 151 -10.56 22.27 11.25
C LEU A 151 -9.12 22.55 10.81
N GLN A 152 -8.78 23.79 10.48
CA GLN A 152 -7.46 24.23 10.00
C GLN A 152 -6.61 24.92 11.09
N ILE A 153 -7.11 25.02 12.34
CA ILE A 153 -6.37 25.61 13.45
C ILE A 153 -5.25 24.65 13.90
N GLY A 154 -4.00 25.02 13.61
CA GLY A 154 -2.81 24.29 14.06
C GLY A 154 -2.22 23.36 12.99
N LYS A 155 -2.34 22.05 13.19
CA LYS A 155 -1.77 21.04 12.30
C LYS A 155 -2.78 20.59 11.23
N GLY A 156 -2.29 20.24 10.03
CA GLY A 156 -3.14 19.76 8.93
C GLY A 156 -3.92 18.48 9.26
N PRO A 157 -4.88 18.06 8.40
CA PRO A 157 -5.72 16.89 8.68
C PRO A 157 -4.91 15.62 8.95
N ARG A 158 -5.39 14.79 9.89
CA ARG A 158 -4.84 13.45 10.16
C ARG A 158 -5.87 12.40 9.77
N VAL A 159 -5.51 11.51 8.85
CA VAL A 159 -6.44 10.56 8.23
C VAL A 159 -6.16 9.15 8.72
N PHE A 160 -7.18 8.49 9.24
CA PHE A 160 -7.12 7.12 9.74
C PHE A 160 -7.87 6.21 8.79
N ILE A 161 -7.16 5.29 8.16
CA ILE A 161 -7.73 4.35 7.20
C ILE A 161 -7.71 2.97 7.84
N ARG A 162 -8.90 2.47 8.21
CA ARG A 162 -9.05 1.10 8.73
C ARG A 162 -9.32 0.16 7.57
N GLY A 163 -8.48 -0.87 7.46
CA GLY A 163 -8.56 -1.84 6.39
C GLY A 163 -8.17 -1.26 5.03
N PHE A 164 -7.76 -2.14 4.13
CA PHE A 164 -7.35 -1.75 2.79
C PHE A 164 -7.83 -2.81 1.80
N SER A 165 -8.58 -2.38 0.78
CA SER A 165 -8.99 -3.22 -0.35
C SER A 165 -8.29 -2.67 -1.60
N ILE A 166 -7.45 -3.50 -2.23
CA ILE A 166 -6.96 -3.24 -3.59
C ILE A 166 -8.02 -3.79 -4.52
N ASN A 167 -8.89 -2.90 -4.96
CA ASN A 167 -9.63 -3.14 -6.18
C ASN A 167 -8.99 -2.24 -7.23
N LEU A 168 -8.37 -2.82 -8.26
CA LEU A 168 -7.76 -2.09 -9.37
C LEU A 168 -8.77 -1.18 -10.09
N ALA A 169 -10.08 -1.42 -9.95
CA ALA A 169 -11.14 -0.51 -10.38
C ALA A 169 -11.15 0.82 -9.61
N ARG A 170 -10.71 0.84 -8.34
CA ARG A 170 -10.67 2.06 -7.50
C ARG A 170 -9.54 3.02 -7.84
N THR A 171 -8.68 2.67 -8.81
CA THR A 171 -7.59 3.54 -9.29
C THR A 171 -8.13 4.88 -9.81
N ARG A 172 -9.28 4.85 -10.52
CA ARG A 172 -9.93 6.08 -11.01
C ARG A 172 -10.39 6.97 -9.86
N VAL A 173 -11.15 6.41 -8.91
CA VAL A 173 -11.65 7.17 -7.74
C VAL A 173 -10.49 7.80 -6.96
N ASN A 174 -9.39 7.06 -6.76
CA ASN A 174 -8.22 7.58 -6.05
C ASN A 174 -7.47 8.65 -6.85
N HIS A 175 -7.34 8.50 -8.18
CA HIS A 175 -6.80 9.52 -9.06
C HIS A 175 -7.63 10.81 -9.02
N GLU A 176 -8.95 10.71 -9.14
CA GLU A 176 -9.84 11.87 -9.05
C GLU A 176 -9.76 12.54 -7.68
N THR A 177 -9.72 11.75 -6.60
CA THR A 177 -9.55 12.30 -5.25
C THR A 177 -8.23 13.07 -5.11
N ARG A 178 -7.16 12.58 -5.74
CA ARG A 178 -5.88 13.26 -5.77
C ARG A 178 -5.98 14.61 -6.50
N ILE A 179 -6.63 14.65 -7.66
CA ILE A 179 -6.89 15.92 -8.38
C ILE A 179 -7.68 16.88 -7.48
N LEU A 180 -8.71 16.39 -6.78
CA LEU A 180 -9.50 17.23 -5.89
C LEU A 180 -8.62 17.87 -4.80
N ILE A 181 -7.78 17.07 -4.13
CA ILE A 181 -6.90 17.55 -3.05
C ILE A 181 -5.82 18.49 -3.59
N GLU A 182 -5.15 18.12 -4.68
CA GLU A 182 -3.98 18.86 -5.17
C GLU A 182 -4.36 20.14 -5.93
N GLN A 183 -5.49 20.13 -6.65
CA GLN A 183 -5.80 21.15 -7.67
C GLN A 183 -7.13 21.86 -7.50
N ALA A 184 -8.07 21.38 -6.67
CA ALA A 184 -9.39 22.02 -6.52
C ALA A 184 -9.64 22.58 -5.13
N PHE A 185 -9.29 21.86 -4.08
CA PHE A 185 -9.61 22.26 -2.71
C PHE A 185 -8.44 23.04 -2.07
N PRO A 186 -8.69 24.15 -1.34
CA PRO A 186 -7.68 24.82 -0.53
C PRO A 186 -7.52 24.13 0.83
N ILE A 187 -7.13 22.85 0.80
CA ILE A 187 -6.92 22.04 2.02
C ILE A 187 -5.42 21.97 2.30
N PRO A 188 -4.96 22.30 3.52
CA PRO A 188 -3.57 22.13 3.92
C PRO A 188 -3.11 20.69 3.69
N LYS A 189 -1.81 20.52 3.46
CA LYS A 189 -1.23 19.18 3.30
C LYS A 189 -1.64 18.28 4.48
N ILE A 190 -2.09 17.06 4.17
CA ILE A 190 -2.43 16.07 5.18
C ILE A 190 -1.18 15.83 6.03
N GLU A 191 -1.30 15.98 7.34
CA GLU A 191 -0.16 15.89 8.24
C GLU A 191 0.29 14.43 8.33
N GLU A 192 -0.65 13.55 8.68
CA GLU A 192 -0.40 12.14 8.95
C GLU A 192 -1.51 11.28 8.34
N VAL A 193 -1.12 10.19 7.70
CA VAL A 193 -2.04 9.12 7.31
C VAL A 193 -1.66 7.88 8.11
N HIS A 194 -2.59 7.40 8.92
CA HIS A 194 -2.48 6.19 9.72
C HIS A 194 -3.24 5.07 9.03
N LEU A 195 -2.51 4.07 8.53
CA LEU A 195 -3.07 2.84 8.00
C LEU A 195 -3.17 1.82 9.14
N ALA A 196 -4.37 1.40 9.48
CA ALA A 196 -4.64 0.55 10.62
C ALA A 196 -5.09 -0.85 10.23
N TYR A 197 -4.35 -1.85 10.72
CA TYR A 197 -4.56 -3.27 10.49
C TYR A 197 -4.63 -4.01 11.83
N ILE A 198 -5.67 -4.81 11.98
CA ILE A 198 -5.78 -5.79 13.06
C ILE A 198 -5.58 -7.15 12.41
N ARG A 199 -4.49 -7.84 12.75
CA ARG A 199 -4.11 -9.12 12.16
C ARG A 199 -5.16 -10.17 12.49
N GLU A 200 -5.83 -10.67 11.45
CA GLU A 200 -6.52 -11.95 11.54
C GLU A 200 -5.47 -13.06 11.42
N LYS A 201 -5.66 -14.17 12.16
CA LYS A 201 -4.81 -15.38 12.01
C LYS A 201 -4.73 -15.69 10.50
N HIS A 202 -3.53 -15.64 9.92
CA HIS A 202 -3.20 -15.93 8.50
C HIS A 202 -3.12 -14.78 7.47
N GLN A 203 -3.11 -13.48 7.84
CA GLN A 203 -2.92 -12.40 6.86
C GLN A 203 -1.46 -11.95 6.69
N THR A 204 -0.72 -12.60 5.78
CA THR A 204 0.63 -12.19 5.31
C THR A 204 0.60 -11.29 4.05
N LEU A 205 -0.57 -10.98 3.50
CA LEU A 205 -0.71 -10.22 2.25
C LEU A 205 -0.43 -8.72 2.38
N TRP A 206 -0.46 -8.15 3.59
CA TRP A 206 -0.36 -6.70 3.79
C TRP A 206 0.97 -6.11 3.32
N GLU A 207 2.07 -6.87 3.41
CA GLU A 207 3.41 -6.44 2.98
C GLU A 207 3.50 -6.18 1.47
N TYR A 208 2.69 -6.88 0.66
CA TYR A 208 2.62 -6.69 -0.80
C TYR A 208 1.60 -5.61 -1.21
N ILE A 209 0.57 -5.42 -0.40
CA ILE A 209 -0.57 -4.53 -0.67
C ILE A 209 -0.26 -3.08 -0.27
N VAL A 210 0.41 -2.89 0.88
CA VAL A 210 0.74 -1.59 1.44
C VAL A 210 1.57 -0.74 0.47
N PRO A 211 2.64 -1.24 -0.19
CA PRO A 211 3.41 -0.45 -1.14
C PRO A 211 2.58 0.10 -2.32
N PHE A 212 1.68 -0.71 -2.89
CA PHE A 212 0.80 -0.26 -3.98
C PHE A 212 -0.21 0.78 -3.50
N GLY A 213 -0.77 0.58 -2.31
CA GLY A 213 -1.65 1.55 -1.67
C GLY A 213 -0.96 2.87 -1.37
N LEU A 214 0.25 2.80 -0.80
CA LEU A 214 1.09 3.96 -0.51
C LEU A 214 1.47 4.71 -1.78
N GLN A 215 1.75 4.03 -2.90
CA GLN A 215 2.02 4.69 -4.18
C GLN A 215 0.85 5.58 -4.64
N GLN A 216 -0.40 5.15 -4.44
CA GLN A 216 -1.57 5.93 -4.85
C GLN A 216 -1.80 7.18 -4.02
N ILE A 217 -1.35 7.19 -2.76
CA ILE A 217 -1.50 8.32 -1.84
C ILE A 217 -0.18 9.06 -1.59
N ALA A 218 0.90 8.65 -2.25
CA ALA A 218 2.21 9.27 -2.10
C ALA A 218 2.18 10.75 -2.49
N GLY A 219 2.78 11.59 -1.64
CA GLY A 219 2.81 13.05 -1.80
C GLY A 219 1.62 13.78 -1.17
N LEU A 220 0.48 13.10 -0.95
CA LEU A 220 -0.70 13.72 -0.33
C LEU A 220 -0.52 14.04 1.14
N ALA A 221 0.29 13.23 1.85
CA ALA A 221 0.55 13.40 3.27
C ALA A 221 2.04 13.65 3.55
N SER A 222 2.31 14.34 4.66
CA SER A 222 3.67 14.56 5.13
C SER A 222 4.26 13.30 5.75
N GLN A 223 3.43 12.50 6.42
CA GLN A 223 3.84 11.25 7.04
C GLN A 223 2.83 10.14 6.81
N PHE A 224 3.35 8.93 6.65
CA PHE A 224 2.56 7.70 6.63
C PHE A 224 2.98 6.83 7.80
N LYS A 225 2.00 6.35 8.57
CA LYS A 225 2.18 5.43 9.69
C LYS A 225 1.39 4.17 9.39
N VAL A 226 2.00 3.01 9.62
CA VAL A 226 1.36 1.71 9.45
C VAL A 226 1.28 1.06 10.82
N HIS A 227 0.07 0.73 11.25
CA HIS A 227 -0.21 0.07 12.51
C HIS A 227 -0.68 -1.33 12.19
N ASN A 228 0.12 -2.32 12.58
CA ASN A 228 -0.16 -3.74 12.35
C ASN A 228 -0.19 -4.45 13.71
N CYS A 229 -1.38 -4.54 14.28
CA CYS A 229 -1.59 -4.95 15.67
C CYS A 229 -2.39 -6.26 15.71
N ASP A 230 -2.24 -7.04 16.77
CA ASP A 230 -2.95 -8.32 16.96
C ASP A 230 -4.32 -8.13 17.62
N SER A 231 -4.57 -6.96 18.20
CA SER A 231 -5.83 -6.61 18.87
C SER A 231 -6.22 -5.14 18.64
N VAL A 232 -7.48 -4.86 18.93
CA VAL A 232 -8.04 -3.49 18.92
C VAL A 232 -7.40 -2.65 20.03
N GLU A 233 -7.11 -3.27 21.17
CA GLU A 233 -6.48 -2.64 22.33
C GLU A 233 -5.04 -2.22 22.02
N GLU A 234 -4.25 -3.11 21.41
CA GLU A 234 -2.89 -2.80 20.96
C GLU A 234 -2.88 -1.69 19.90
N LEU A 235 -3.88 -1.69 19.00
CA LEU A 235 -4.05 -0.61 18.02
C LEU A 235 -4.31 0.75 18.69
N ALA A 236 -5.17 0.78 19.72
CA ALA A 236 -5.41 2.00 20.49
C ALA A 236 -4.17 2.48 21.23
N GLU A 237 -3.42 1.58 21.89
CA GLU A 237 -2.14 1.91 22.52
C GLU A 237 -1.11 2.44 21.50
N SER A 238 -1.13 1.90 20.28
CA SER A 238 -0.29 2.39 19.19
C SER A 238 -0.64 3.83 18.80
N PHE A 239 -1.93 4.18 18.75
CA PHE A 239 -2.38 5.54 18.46
C PHE A 239 -2.08 6.54 19.58
N GLU A 240 -2.12 6.11 20.85
CA GLU A 240 -1.77 6.97 21.99
C GLU A 240 -0.32 7.51 21.88
N ARG A 241 0.61 6.73 21.31
CA ARG A 241 2.00 7.15 21.04
C ARG A 241 2.11 8.32 20.05
N TYR A 242 1.04 8.59 19.28
CA TYR A 242 0.94 9.70 18.34
C TYR A 242 0.00 10.82 18.86
N ASN A 243 -0.23 10.87 20.17
CA ASN A 243 -1.09 11.86 20.83
C ASN A 243 -2.54 11.83 20.32
N ILE A 244 -3.07 10.63 20.09
CA ILE A 244 -4.46 10.43 19.70
C ILE A 244 -5.17 9.77 20.87
N SER A 245 -6.10 10.51 21.48
CA SER A 245 -6.90 9.98 22.58
C SER A 245 -7.92 8.97 22.07
N ARG A 246 -8.14 7.91 22.87
CA ARG A 246 -9.26 6.97 22.67
C ARG A 246 -10.62 7.65 22.58
N SER A 247 -10.81 8.82 23.21
CA SER A 247 -12.05 9.59 23.10
C SER A 247 -12.33 10.12 21.69
N SER A 248 -11.31 10.23 20.85
CA SER A 248 -11.41 10.75 19.47
C SER A 248 -11.56 9.64 18.41
N LEU A 249 -11.55 8.36 18.83
CA LEU A 249 -11.57 7.19 17.96
C LEU A 249 -12.81 6.31 18.18
N PRO A 250 -13.34 5.68 17.12
CA PRO A 250 -14.45 4.73 17.20
C PRO A 250 -14.03 3.46 17.94
N VAL A 251 -15.02 2.76 18.49
CA VAL A 251 -14.81 1.44 19.14
C VAL A 251 -14.08 0.47 18.21
N ALA A 252 -14.37 0.53 16.91
CA ALA A 252 -13.70 -0.25 15.87
C ALA A 252 -12.17 -0.03 15.77
N LEU A 253 -11.68 1.11 16.26
CA LEU A 253 -10.27 1.49 16.34
C LEU A 253 -9.76 1.56 17.79
N GLY A 254 -10.51 0.96 18.73
CA GLY A 254 -10.16 0.85 20.15
C GLY A 254 -10.38 2.11 20.97
N GLY A 255 -11.16 3.05 20.44
CA GLY A 255 -11.60 4.22 21.17
C GLY A 255 -12.95 4.06 21.86
N TYR A 256 -13.46 5.18 22.38
CA TYR A 256 -14.72 5.26 23.14
C TYR A 256 -15.86 5.90 22.36
N TYR A 257 -15.60 6.28 21.12
CA TYR A 257 -16.57 6.95 20.29
C TYR A 257 -17.64 5.94 19.85
N ASN A 258 -18.87 6.12 20.35
CA ASN A 258 -20.00 5.28 20.00
C ASN A 258 -20.51 5.67 18.61
N ASP A 259 -20.24 4.82 17.62
CA ASP A 259 -20.66 5.04 16.23
C ASP A 259 -22.15 5.33 16.11
N ASN A 260 -23.00 4.68 16.91
CA ASN A 260 -24.46 4.87 16.83
C ASN A 260 -24.93 6.23 17.35
N VAL A 261 -24.14 6.90 18.18
CA VAL A 261 -24.46 8.22 18.72
C VAL A 261 -23.80 9.28 17.86
N ASN A 262 -22.51 9.10 17.61
CA ASN A 262 -21.72 10.16 17.07
C ASN A 262 -21.74 10.23 15.54
N PHE A 263 -21.87 9.09 14.85
CA PHE A 263 -22.13 9.12 13.40
C PHE A 263 -23.50 9.73 13.13
N VAL A 264 -24.51 9.39 13.94
CA VAL A 264 -25.84 10.01 13.89
C VAL A 264 -25.75 11.50 14.11
N ARG A 265 -25.02 11.94 15.13
CA ARG A 265 -24.77 13.37 15.37
C ARG A 265 -24.10 14.03 14.17
N PHE A 266 -23.06 13.41 13.61
CA PHE A 266 -22.39 13.91 12.40
C PHE A 266 -23.38 14.06 11.23
N LEU A 267 -24.26 13.08 11.00
CA LEU A 267 -25.28 13.16 9.96
C LEU A 267 -26.22 14.36 10.21
N LEU A 268 -26.73 14.51 11.44
CA LEU A 268 -27.63 15.59 11.83
C LEU A 268 -26.99 16.97 11.70
N ASP A 269 -25.77 17.13 12.22
CA ASP A 269 -24.99 18.38 12.17
C ASP A 269 -24.70 18.80 10.72
N ASN A 270 -24.79 17.87 9.77
CA ASN A 270 -24.61 18.13 8.34
C ASN A 270 -25.92 18.12 7.53
N GLY A 271 -27.07 18.21 8.20
CA GLY A 271 -28.38 18.43 7.58
C GLY A 271 -29.15 17.15 7.21
N TYR A 272 -28.74 15.98 7.72
CA TYR A 272 -29.52 14.75 7.52
C TYR A 272 -30.89 14.86 8.22
N PRO A 273 -32.01 14.51 7.55
CA PRO A 273 -33.33 14.65 8.16
C PRO A 273 -33.52 13.72 9.36
N ALA A 274 -33.78 14.27 10.54
CA ALA A 274 -33.97 13.49 11.77
C ALA A 274 -35.09 12.44 11.65
N ALA A 275 -36.13 12.73 10.86
CA ALA A 275 -37.23 11.80 10.58
C ALA A 275 -36.78 10.50 9.88
N LYS A 276 -35.64 10.51 9.16
CA LYS A 276 -35.11 9.35 8.42
C LYS A 276 -34.14 8.49 9.23
N LEU A 277 -33.82 8.86 10.47
CA LEU A 277 -32.86 8.13 11.32
C LEU A 277 -33.32 6.71 11.67
N GLY A 278 -34.63 6.49 11.82
CA GLY A 278 -35.20 5.18 12.18
C GLY A 278 -34.90 4.09 11.15
N ASP A 279 -34.96 4.43 9.87
CA ASP A 279 -34.75 3.49 8.75
C ASP A 279 -33.26 3.17 8.53
N SER A 280 -32.38 4.17 8.73
CA SER A 280 -30.92 4.02 8.60
C SER A 280 -30.33 3.13 9.72
N LEU A 281 -30.73 3.35 10.99
CA LEU A 281 -30.25 2.58 12.14
C LEU A 281 -30.71 1.12 12.15
N ALA A 282 -31.86 0.81 11.54
CA ALA A 282 -32.34 -0.56 11.38
C ALA A 282 -31.40 -1.40 10.48
N SER A 283 -30.81 -0.79 9.44
CA SER A 283 -29.83 -1.48 8.57
C SER A 283 -28.50 -1.78 9.28
N ASN A 284 -28.12 -0.96 10.27
CA ASN A 284 -26.91 -1.13 11.09
C ASN A 284 -26.99 -2.34 12.05
N LYS A 285 -28.18 -2.87 12.36
CA LYS A 285 -28.32 -4.06 13.24
C LYS A 285 -27.78 -5.36 12.61
N SER A 286 -27.50 -5.38 11.31
CA SER A 286 -26.87 -6.53 10.61
C SER A 286 -25.32 -6.54 10.69
N ARG A 287 -24.71 -5.79 11.63
CA ARG A 287 -23.25 -5.62 11.80
C ARG A 287 -22.46 -6.89 12.22
N ASN A 288 -23.11 -8.02 12.51
CA ASN A 288 -22.46 -9.18 13.17
C ASN A 288 -22.06 -10.34 12.24
N ASN A 289 -21.37 -10.11 11.11
CA ASN A 289 -20.49 -11.17 10.58
C ASN A 289 -19.32 -10.65 9.71
N PRO A 290 -18.21 -10.20 10.34
CA PRO A 290 -17.00 -9.78 9.63
C PRO A 290 -16.36 -10.93 8.82
N ARG A 291 -16.44 -12.16 9.34
CA ARG A 291 -15.69 -13.33 8.85
C ARG A 291 -16.02 -13.76 7.43
N LYS A 292 -17.24 -13.53 6.95
CA LYS A 292 -17.65 -13.95 5.60
C LYS A 292 -17.18 -12.99 4.51
N ARG A 293 -16.94 -11.71 4.85
CA ARG A 293 -16.68 -10.62 3.89
C ARG A 293 -15.20 -10.45 3.53
N THR A 294 -14.29 -10.69 4.47
CA THR A 294 -12.84 -10.66 4.22
C THR A 294 -12.42 -11.72 3.18
N GLN A 295 -13.13 -12.86 3.16
CA GLN A 295 -12.87 -13.96 2.25
C GLN A 295 -13.23 -13.65 0.79
N ASP A 296 -14.40 -13.03 0.55
CA ASP A 296 -14.86 -12.66 -0.79
C ASP A 296 -13.97 -11.58 -1.42
N HIS A 297 -13.49 -10.63 -0.62
CA HIS A 297 -12.54 -9.61 -1.06
C HIS A 297 -11.17 -10.21 -1.41
N LEU A 298 -10.68 -11.19 -0.65
CA LEU A 298 -9.42 -11.88 -0.97
C LEU A 298 -9.54 -12.63 -2.31
N ASN A 299 -10.69 -13.28 -2.55
CA ASN A 299 -10.95 -14.02 -3.78
C ASN A 299 -11.00 -13.09 -5.01
N ASN A 300 -11.72 -11.95 -4.92
CA ASN A 300 -11.77 -10.95 -6.00
C ASN A 300 -10.40 -10.35 -6.32
N LEU A 301 -9.54 -10.18 -5.32
CA LEU A 301 -8.18 -9.64 -5.46
C LEU A 301 -7.26 -10.66 -6.14
N VAL A 302 -7.41 -11.95 -5.80
CA VAL A 302 -6.75 -13.07 -6.47
C VAL A 302 -7.17 -13.17 -7.94
N ASP A 303 -8.47 -13.08 -8.24
CA ASP A 303 -8.99 -13.14 -9.61
C ASP A 303 -8.54 -11.95 -10.48
N ASN A 304 -8.37 -10.76 -9.87
CA ASN A 304 -7.83 -9.59 -10.56
C ASN A 304 -6.32 -9.73 -10.85
N PHE A 305 -5.54 -10.26 -9.91
CA PHE A 305 -4.13 -10.58 -10.13
C PHE A 305 -3.93 -11.62 -11.25
N ILE A 306 -4.84 -12.60 -11.36
CA ILE A 306 -4.82 -13.61 -12.43
C ILE A 306 -5.16 -12.98 -13.80
N SER A 307 -6.06 -11.99 -13.83
CA SER A 307 -6.54 -11.38 -15.09
C SER A 307 -5.70 -10.20 -15.60
N ARG A 308 -4.91 -9.53 -14.75
CA ARG A 308 -4.09 -8.36 -15.13
C ARG A 308 -2.58 -8.62 -15.20
N ALA A 309 -2.12 -9.84 -14.98
CA ALA A 309 -0.74 -10.21 -15.28
C ALA A 309 -0.57 -10.28 -16.81
N PRO A 310 0.13 -9.33 -17.46
CA PRO A 310 0.52 -9.50 -18.85
C PRO A 310 1.64 -10.55 -18.84
N GLU A 311 1.46 -11.64 -19.59
CA GLU A 311 2.39 -12.78 -19.68
C GLU A 311 2.32 -13.81 -18.54
N LEU A 312 1.10 -14.27 -18.21
CA LEU A 312 0.94 -15.67 -17.84
C LEU A 312 1.09 -16.52 -19.12
N PRO A 313 1.89 -17.59 -19.13
CA PRO A 313 1.96 -18.50 -20.28
C PRO A 313 0.55 -19.03 -20.56
N ASN A 314 0.19 -19.13 -21.84
CA ASN A 314 -1.13 -19.57 -22.31
C ASN A 314 -1.61 -20.78 -21.51
N LEU A 315 -2.59 -20.53 -20.64
CA LEU A 315 -3.12 -21.49 -19.67
C LEU A 315 -4.30 -22.28 -20.25
N GLU A 316 -4.50 -22.25 -21.58
CA GLU A 316 -5.53 -23.05 -22.25
C GLU A 316 -5.18 -24.56 -22.24
N ASP A 317 -3.92 -24.94 -21.98
CA ASP A 317 -3.49 -26.34 -21.96
C ASP A 317 -3.06 -26.87 -20.56
N SER A 318 -3.35 -26.17 -19.46
CA SER A 318 -3.15 -26.76 -18.12
C SER A 318 -4.33 -26.52 -17.18
N GLU A 319 -4.92 -27.62 -16.72
CA GLU A 319 -6.22 -27.66 -16.05
C GLU A 319 -6.40 -26.64 -14.90
N PRO A 320 -7.60 -26.04 -14.77
CA PRO A 320 -7.94 -24.97 -13.82
C PRO A 320 -8.16 -25.46 -12.37
N LEU A 321 -7.34 -26.40 -11.88
CA LEU A 321 -7.57 -27.10 -10.61
C LEU A 321 -6.54 -26.85 -9.50
N GLY A 322 -5.45 -26.11 -9.71
CA GLY A 322 -4.40 -25.93 -8.70
C GLY A 322 -4.66 -24.82 -7.68
N LEU A 323 -4.82 -23.59 -8.14
CA LEU A 323 -4.89 -22.40 -7.28
C LEU A 323 -6.19 -22.36 -6.47
N ARG A 324 -7.31 -22.73 -7.10
CA ARG A 324 -8.63 -22.76 -6.46
C ARG A 324 -8.73 -23.87 -5.40
N LYS A 325 -8.15 -25.05 -5.64
CA LYS A 325 -8.09 -26.15 -4.63
C LYS A 325 -7.18 -25.79 -3.46
N TYR A 326 -6.04 -25.14 -3.71
CA TYR A 326 -5.13 -24.70 -2.65
C TYR A 326 -5.76 -23.63 -1.75
N LEU A 327 -6.47 -22.66 -2.33
CA LEU A 327 -7.19 -21.65 -1.56
C LEU A 327 -8.43 -22.22 -0.85
N GLN A 328 -9.13 -23.20 -1.44
CA GLN A 328 -10.21 -23.94 -0.77
C GLN A 328 -9.72 -24.90 0.33
N SER A 329 -8.49 -25.43 0.24
CA SER A 329 -7.94 -26.30 1.30
C SER A 329 -7.56 -25.50 2.55
N LEU A 330 -7.13 -24.25 2.39
CA LEU A 330 -6.89 -23.32 3.51
C LEU A 330 -8.18 -22.91 4.24
N LEU A 331 -9.34 -22.99 3.56
CA LEU A 331 -10.65 -22.71 4.15
C LEU A 331 -11.28 -23.91 4.87
N LYS A 332 -10.80 -25.13 4.62
CA LYS A 332 -11.37 -26.38 5.15
C LYS A 332 -10.74 -26.85 6.46
N THR A 333 -9.64 -26.28 6.94
CA THR A 333 -9.04 -26.66 8.22
C THR A 333 -9.67 -25.86 9.38
N ASN A 334 -10.92 -26.16 9.69
CA ASN A 334 -11.54 -25.87 10.97
C ASN A 334 -12.07 -27.19 11.55
N SER A 335 -11.17 -27.94 12.18
CA SER A 335 -11.52 -28.94 13.19
C SER A 335 -10.22 -29.42 13.84
N ASP A 336 -10.04 -28.92 15.06
CA ASP A 336 -9.09 -29.29 16.12
C ASP A 336 -7.60 -28.91 16.01
N PRO A 337 -7.00 -28.38 17.10
CA PRO A 337 -5.60 -27.99 17.15
C PRO A 337 -4.69 -29.20 17.39
N PRO A 338 -3.51 -29.30 16.76
CA PRO A 338 -2.51 -30.27 17.17
C PRO A 338 -1.76 -29.77 18.42
N THR A 339 -1.62 -30.67 19.38
CA THR A 339 -0.88 -30.48 20.64
C THR A 339 0.62 -30.20 20.38
N PRO A 340 1.29 -29.34 21.15
CA PRO A 340 2.69 -28.99 20.90
C PRO A 340 3.64 -30.14 21.30
N ARG A 341 4.53 -30.55 20.39
CA ARG A 341 5.72 -31.35 20.73
C ARG A 341 6.83 -30.41 21.19
N GLN A 342 7.41 -30.70 22.34
CA GLN A 342 8.61 -30.05 22.87
C GLN A 342 9.82 -30.42 22.00
N VAL A 343 10.62 -29.42 21.65
CA VAL A 343 11.94 -29.60 21.02
C VAL A 343 12.98 -29.14 22.01
N GLU A 344 13.85 -30.07 22.41
CA GLU A 344 14.96 -29.85 23.32
C GLU A 344 16.05 -28.98 22.64
N HIS A 345 16.64 -28.08 23.43
CA HIS A 345 17.81 -27.30 23.07
C HIS A 345 19.07 -28.18 23.12
N SER A 346 19.82 -28.24 22.02
CA SER A 346 21.24 -28.62 22.04
C SER A 346 22.08 -27.47 21.48
N THR A 347 22.89 -26.91 22.35
CA THR A 347 23.86 -25.83 22.12
C THR A 347 25.20 -26.41 21.67
N GLU A 348 25.48 -26.48 20.37
CA GLU A 348 26.86 -26.59 19.86
C GLU A 348 27.01 -25.83 18.53
N ASP A 349 28.06 -25.01 18.45
CA ASP A 349 28.48 -24.20 17.30
C ASP A 349 29.31 -25.09 16.33
N PRO A 350 29.01 -25.20 15.03
CA PRO A 350 29.93 -25.84 14.09
C PRO A 350 30.44 -24.84 13.04
N ASN A 351 31.69 -24.41 13.24
CA ASN A 351 32.53 -23.87 12.18
C ASN A 351 32.79 -24.94 11.11
N TYR A 352 32.73 -24.48 9.85
CA TYR A 352 33.39 -25.06 8.66
C TYR A 352 33.15 -26.54 8.35
N ILE A 353 32.08 -26.84 7.60
CA ILE A 353 31.96 -28.11 6.86
C ILE A 353 32.95 -28.05 5.69
N GLN A 354 33.97 -28.92 5.71
CA GLN A 354 34.94 -29.10 4.63
C GLN A 354 34.28 -29.57 3.31
N PRO A 355 34.92 -29.33 2.15
CA PRO A 355 34.45 -29.86 0.87
C PRO A 355 34.45 -31.38 0.93
N ILE A 356 33.31 -32.01 0.64
CA ILE A 356 33.22 -33.45 0.49
C ILE A 356 33.99 -33.81 -0.78
N THR A 357 35.19 -34.37 -0.64
CA THR A 357 35.89 -35.07 -1.73
C THR A 357 36.01 -36.54 -1.36
N GLY A 358 35.58 -37.40 -2.29
CA GLY A 358 35.67 -38.85 -2.16
C GLY A 358 34.44 -39.51 -2.80
N ASP A 359 34.66 -40.20 -3.92
CA ASP A 359 33.69 -41.03 -4.66
C ASP A 359 32.61 -40.31 -5.50
N GLY A 360 33.06 -39.52 -6.49
CA GLY A 360 32.30 -39.35 -7.75
C GLY A 360 30.96 -38.59 -7.65
N THR A 361 30.71 -37.86 -6.57
CA THR A 361 29.46 -37.12 -6.32
C THR A 361 29.67 -35.61 -6.28
N TYR A 362 29.00 -34.92 -7.21
CA TYR A 362 28.59 -33.50 -7.26
C TYR A 362 29.61 -32.43 -6.79
N LEU A 363 30.20 -31.71 -7.74
CA LEU A 363 31.00 -30.50 -7.50
C LEU A 363 30.12 -29.40 -6.87
N ALA A 364 30.37 -29.06 -5.61
CA ALA A 364 29.83 -27.89 -4.94
C ALA A 364 30.99 -27.02 -4.42
N VAL A 365 31.01 -25.74 -4.81
CA VAL A 365 32.13 -24.82 -4.51
C VAL A 365 31.57 -23.60 -3.77
N PRO A 366 32.02 -23.29 -2.55
CA PRO A 366 31.59 -22.08 -1.84
C PRO A 366 31.81 -20.81 -2.67
N LEU A 367 30.90 -19.84 -2.61
CA LEU A 367 31.10 -18.55 -3.26
C LEU A 367 32.14 -17.68 -2.55
N ALA A 368 32.34 -17.90 -1.25
CA ALA A 368 33.25 -17.10 -0.44
C ALA A 368 34.72 -17.36 -0.80
N LEU A 369 35.48 -16.28 -0.96
CA LEU A 369 36.94 -16.32 -1.14
C LEU A 369 37.64 -15.60 0.02
N PRO A 370 38.87 -16.01 0.40
CA PRO A 370 39.64 -15.32 1.43
C PRO A 370 39.91 -13.84 1.12
N SER A 371 39.89 -13.45 -0.16
CA SER A 371 40.08 -12.08 -0.61
C SER A 371 38.80 -11.22 -0.61
N ASP A 372 37.63 -11.77 -0.27
CA ASP A 372 36.35 -11.04 -0.38
C ASP A 372 36.37 -9.71 0.43
N GLU A 373 36.99 -9.71 1.60
CA GLU A 373 37.06 -8.54 2.51
C GLU A 373 37.77 -7.32 1.90
N ASP A 374 38.65 -7.53 0.92
CA ASP A 374 39.40 -6.45 0.26
C ASP A 374 38.62 -5.80 -0.89
N PHE A 375 37.59 -6.47 -1.42
CA PHE A 375 36.97 -6.09 -2.69
C PHE A 375 35.45 -5.88 -2.63
N VAL A 376 34.75 -6.43 -1.63
CA VAL A 376 33.30 -6.27 -1.49
C VAL A 376 32.88 -5.86 -0.09
N SER A 377 31.64 -5.37 0.05
CA SER A 377 31.14 -4.93 1.35
C SER A 377 30.90 -6.08 2.32
N GLU A 378 30.87 -5.79 3.62
CA GLU A 378 30.60 -6.78 4.68
C GLU A 378 29.32 -7.59 4.45
N TYR A 379 28.25 -6.94 3.94
CA TYR A 379 27.02 -7.63 3.52
C TYR A 379 27.26 -8.64 2.39
N GLN A 380 28.09 -8.29 1.42
CA GLN A 380 28.42 -9.17 0.31
C GLN A 380 29.33 -10.33 0.75
N CYS A 381 30.31 -10.09 1.63
CA CYS A 381 31.10 -11.15 2.26
C CYS A 381 30.20 -12.15 2.99
N ALA A 382 29.31 -11.66 3.86
CA ALA A 382 28.37 -12.49 4.61
C ALA A 382 27.44 -13.28 3.66
N LEU A 383 26.97 -12.67 2.57
CA LEU A 383 26.14 -13.35 1.60
C LEU A 383 26.87 -14.52 0.92
N ARG A 384 28.11 -14.28 0.48
CA ARG A 384 28.94 -15.27 -0.23
C ARG A 384 29.28 -16.47 0.66
N GLN A 385 29.35 -16.30 1.98
CA GLN A 385 29.53 -17.39 2.94
C GLN A 385 28.33 -18.35 3.03
N HIS A 386 27.14 -17.96 2.57
CA HIS A 386 25.91 -18.74 2.69
C HIS A 386 25.40 -19.32 1.36
N ILE A 387 26.15 -19.14 0.28
CA ILE A 387 25.80 -19.60 -1.06
C ILE A 387 26.96 -20.43 -1.62
N GLU A 388 26.64 -21.47 -2.39
CA GLU A 388 27.61 -22.29 -3.12
C GLU A 388 27.22 -22.43 -4.60
N TYR A 389 28.22 -22.56 -5.46
CA TYR A 389 28.09 -23.04 -6.83
C TYR A 389 27.83 -24.54 -6.80
N PHE A 390 27.05 -25.05 -7.76
CA PHE A 390 26.85 -26.48 -7.93
C PHE A 390 26.47 -26.82 -9.37
N GLU A 391 26.68 -28.06 -9.80
CA GLU A 391 26.22 -28.53 -11.11
C GLU A 391 24.79 -29.08 -11.08
N ALA A 392 24.03 -28.76 -12.12
CA ALA A 392 22.72 -29.33 -12.36
C ALA A 392 22.82 -30.84 -12.59
N THR A 393 22.00 -31.56 -11.83
CA THR A 393 21.85 -33.01 -11.86
C THR A 393 20.69 -33.44 -12.77
N LYS A 394 20.51 -34.74 -12.99
CA LYS A 394 19.36 -35.26 -13.75
C LYS A 394 18.02 -34.90 -13.09
N ASP A 395 18.00 -34.75 -11.77
CA ASP A 395 16.81 -34.31 -11.03
C ASP A 395 16.48 -32.83 -11.32
N ASP A 396 17.50 -32.02 -11.62
CA ASP A 396 17.35 -30.61 -11.96
C ASP A 396 16.88 -30.40 -13.40
N THR A 397 17.21 -31.31 -14.33
CA THR A 397 16.78 -31.24 -15.73
C THR A 397 15.37 -31.77 -15.95
N THR A 398 14.96 -32.79 -15.19
CA THR A 398 13.61 -33.39 -15.27
C THR A 398 12.55 -32.55 -14.57
N SER A 399 12.97 -31.78 -13.57
CA SER A 399 12.11 -30.83 -12.89
C SER A 399 11.90 -29.58 -13.74
N SER A 400 10.77 -29.46 -14.44
CA SER A 400 10.43 -28.23 -15.18
C SER A 400 10.45 -27.02 -14.22
N ALA A 401 11.54 -26.23 -14.27
CA ALA A 401 11.67 -25.01 -13.50
C ALA A 401 10.68 -23.98 -14.05
N ARG A 402 9.48 -23.94 -13.45
CA ARG A 402 8.39 -23.03 -13.81
C ARG A 402 8.91 -21.59 -13.98
N GLY A 403 8.61 -20.97 -15.12
CA GLY A 403 8.93 -19.55 -15.39
C GLY A 403 10.34 -19.26 -15.91
N ARG A 404 11.11 -20.28 -16.32
CA ARG A 404 12.43 -20.10 -16.93
C ARG A 404 12.34 -20.24 -18.46
N ASN A 405 12.77 -19.21 -19.19
CA ASN A 405 12.74 -19.20 -20.67
C ASN A 405 13.72 -20.19 -21.32
N LYS A 406 14.71 -20.70 -20.57
CA LYS A 406 15.69 -21.69 -21.04
C LYS A 406 15.68 -22.93 -20.11
N PRO A 407 15.63 -24.16 -20.65
CA PRO A 407 15.70 -25.37 -19.83
C PRO A 407 17.04 -25.44 -19.09
N ILE A 408 17.03 -26.09 -17.92
CA ILE A 408 18.27 -26.42 -17.20
C ILE A 408 18.90 -27.62 -17.90
N VAL A 409 20.17 -27.49 -18.26
CA VAL A 409 20.93 -28.55 -18.94
C VAL A 409 21.79 -29.29 -17.91
N LEU A 410 21.98 -30.60 -18.09
CA LEU A 410 22.84 -31.39 -17.23
C LEU A 410 24.27 -30.80 -17.20
N GLY A 411 24.84 -30.64 -16.00
CA GLY A 411 26.14 -29.99 -15.81
C GLY A 411 26.10 -28.46 -15.92
N GLN A 412 24.92 -27.83 -15.94
CA GLN A 412 24.80 -26.37 -15.82
C GLN A 412 25.16 -25.93 -14.40
N VAL A 413 26.08 -24.99 -14.26
CA VAL A 413 26.40 -24.38 -12.98
C VAL A 413 25.29 -23.43 -12.55
N GLY A 414 24.81 -23.65 -11.33
CA GLY A 414 23.90 -22.77 -10.62
C GLY A 414 24.49 -22.30 -9.29
N ILE A 415 23.75 -21.45 -8.59
CA ILE A 415 24.00 -21.08 -7.20
C ILE A 415 22.84 -21.57 -6.32
N ARG A 416 23.16 -22.04 -5.11
CA ARG A 416 22.14 -22.50 -4.15
C ARG A 416 22.49 -22.14 -2.72
N CYS A 417 21.48 -22.16 -1.85
CA CYS A 417 21.65 -22.04 -0.41
C CYS A 417 22.41 -23.25 0.15
N ARG A 418 23.50 -23.02 0.88
CA ARG A 418 24.30 -24.09 1.50
C ARG A 418 23.56 -24.81 2.63
N HIS A 419 22.65 -24.11 3.31
CA HIS A 419 22.01 -24.60 4.53
C HIS A 419 20.95 -25.66 4.23
N CYS A 420 20.12 -25.44 3.20
CA CYS A 420 19.10 -26.40 2.78
C CYS A 420 19.53 -27.26 1.58
N ALA A 421 20.81 -27.22 1.18
CA ALA A 421 21.32 -27.99 0.04
C ALA A 421 21.18 -29.51 0.24
N HIS A 422 21.28 -29.97 1.48
CA HIS A 422 21.12 -31.37 1.86
C HIS A 422 19.69 -31.90 1.65
N LEU A 423 18.68 -31.02 1.61
CA LEU A 423 17.30 -31.42 1.36
C LEU A 423 17.06 -31.70 -0.13
N PRO A 424 16.20 -32.69 -0.47
CA PRO A 424 15.68 -32.86 -1.82
C PRO A 424 15.00 -31.58 -2.33
N ARG A 425 15.09 -31.31 -3.63
CA ARG A 425 14.58 -30.07 -4.26
C ARG A 425 13.11 -29.78 -3.93
N GLN A 426 12.28 -30.81 -3.80
CA GLN A 426 10.84 -30.69 -3.51
C GLN A 426 10.57 -30.22 -2.07
N LEU A 427 11.52 -30.43 -1.15
CA LEU A 427 11.42 -30.03 0.25
C LEU A 427 12.11 -28.70 0.52
N ARG A 428 12.94 -28.21 -0.42
CA ARG A 428 13.53 -26.88 -0.31
C ARG A 428 12.46 -25.80 -0.47
N CYS A 429 12.54 -24.79 0.37
CA CYS A 429 11.71 -23.60 0.22
C CYS A 429 11.98 -22.89 -1.12
N LYS A 430 11.01 -22.10 -1.59
CA LYS A 430 11.12 -21.36 -2.86
C LYS A 430 12.42 -20.55 -2.94
N ALA A 431 12.93 -20.38 -4.15
CA ALA A 431 14.14 -19.60 -4.44
C ALA A 431 15.44 -20.10 -3.76
N ALA A 432 15.49 -21.35 -3.29
CA ALA A 432 16.72 -21.95 -2.74
C ALA A 432 17.85 -22.14 -3.76
N THR A 433 17.54 -22.04 -5.06
CA THR A 433 18.42 -22.43 -6.15
C THR A 433 18.13 -21.59 -7.40
N TYR A 434 19.18 -21.12 -8.07
CA TYR A 434 19.11 -20.38 -9.32
C TYR A 434 20.20 -20.83 -10.28
N TYR A 435 19.98 -20.66 -11.59
CA TYR A 435 20.96 -20.97 -12.62
C TYR A 435 21.23 -19.72 -13.48
N PRO A 436 22.14 -18.82 -13.08
CA PRO A 436 22.53 -17.72 -13.96
C PRO A 436 23.12 -18.28 -15.27
N THR A 437 22.90 -17.55 -16.37
CA THR A 437 23.42 -17.94 -17.70
C THR A 437 24.70 -17.18 -18.08
N LYS A 438 25.03 -16.13 -17.31
CA LYS A 438 26.20 -15.27 -17.50
C LYS A 438 26.82 -14.93 -16.15
N LEU A 439 28.13 -14.73 -16.13
CA LEU A 439 28.93 -14.40 -14.96
C LEU A 439 28.46 -13.08 -14.33
N ASP A 440 28.18 -12.08 -15.18
CA ASP A 440 27.73 -10.76 -14.75
C ASP A 440 26.36 -10.78 -14.03
N ARG A 441 25.60 -11.90 -14.14
CA ARG A 441 24.32 -12.08 -13.46
C ARG A 441 24.42 -12.74 -12.09
N ILE A 442 25.58 -13.28 -11.71
CA ILE A 442 25.75 -14.00 -10.45
C ILE A 442 25.43 -13.08 -9.27
N TYR A 443 25.96 -11.85 -9.27
CA TYR A 443 25.70 -10.86 -8.23
C TYR A 443 24.20 -10.64 -7.97
N GLN A 444 23.44 -10.29 -9.03
CA GLN A 444 22.01 -10.03 -8.92
C GLN A 444 21.22 -11.27 -8.50
N THR A 445 21.65 -12.44 -8.98
CA THR A 445 21.01 -13.72 -8.67
C THR A 445 21.24 -14.09 -7.19
N ALA A 446 22.43 -13.84 -6.66
CA ALA A 446 22.76 -14.06 -5.26
C ALA A 446 21.95 -13.11 -4.35
N LEU A 447 21.77 -11.84 -4.72
CA LEU A 447 20.91 -10.92 -3.98
C LEU A 447 19.44 -11.38 -3.95
N ASN A 448 18.93 -11.95 -5.04
CA ASN A 448 17.58 -12.48 -5.08
C ASN A 448 17.43 -13.73 -4.21
N LEU A 449 18.43 -14.61 -4.21
CA LEU A 449 18.52 -15.76 -3.31
C LEU A 449 18.57 -15.29 -1.84
N ALA A 450 19.33 -14.23 -1.54
CA ALA A 450 19.39 -13.63 -0.21
C ALA A 450 18.03 -13.17 0.29
N ARG A 451 17.35 -12.31 -0.48
CA ARG A 451 16.07 -11.71 -0.09
C ARG A 451 14.97 -12.75 0.02
N ILE A 452 14.77 -13.54 -1.04
CA ILE A 452 13.60 -14.41 -1.11
C ILE A 452 13.80 -15.66 -0.26
N HIS A 453 15.04 -16.17 -0.18
CA HIS A 453 15.32 -17.44 0.48
C HIS A 453 16.05 -17.28 1.82
N LEU A 454 17.29 -16.78 1.85
CA LEU A 454 18.09 -16.77 3.09
C LEU A 454 17.45 -15.96 4.22
N MET A 455 16.91 -14.77 3.90
CA MET A 455 16.37 -13.88 4.91
C MET A 455 14.94 -14.23 5.34
N ASP A 456 14.14 -14.87 4.48
CA ASP A 456 12.69 -14.97 4.69
C ASP A 456 12.12 -16.38 4.68
N ALA A 457 12.67 -17.32 3.89
CA ALA A 457 12.03 -18.61 3.65
C ALA A 457 12.85 -19.84 4.09
N CYS A 458 14.18 -19.77 4.10
CA CYS A 458 15.04 -20.90 4.41
C CYS A 458 14.84 -21.33 5.86
N GLN A 459 14.42 -22.57 6.12
CA GLN A 459 14.24 -23.06 7.50
C GLN A 459 15.55 -23.53 8.14
N ASP A 460 16.54 -23.90 7.31
CA ASP A 460 17.80 -24.50 7.76
C ASP A 460 18.92 -23.49 8.03
N ILE A 461 18.78 -22.23 7.61
CA ILE A 461 19.77 -21.19 7.96
C ILE A 461 19.68 -20.87 9.46
N PRO A 462 20.80 -20.95 10.20
CA PRO A 462 20.81 -20.57 11.61
C PRO A 462 20.34 -19.12 11.83
N LEU A 463 19.53 -18.90 12.86
CA LEU A 463 18.91 -17.60 13.16
C LEU A 463 19.95 -16.47 13.29
N LYS A 464 21.10 -16.76 13.90
CA LYS A 464 22.23 -15.83 14.03
C LYS A 464 22.67 -15.25 12.68
N TYR A 465 22.87 -16.11 11.69
CA TYR A 465 23.30 -15.69 10.35
C TYR A 465 22.18 -14.98 9.58
N ARG A 466 20.92 -15.38 9.78
CA ARG A 466 19.76 -14.67 9.22
C ARG A 466 19.67 -13.24 9.75
N GLN A 467 19.85 -13.05 11.05
CA GLN A 467 19.86 -11.72 11.69
C GLN A 467 21.03 -10.88 11.19
N GLN A 468 22.24 -11.45 11.14
CA GLN A 468 23.42 -10.78 10.59
C GLN A 468 23.20 -10.29 9.15
N LEU A 469 22.62 -11.11 8.26
CA LEU A 469 22.30 -10.71 6.89
C LEU A 469 21.27 -9.56 6.84
N ARG A 470 20.26 -9.57 7.72
CA ARG A 470 19.23 -8.51 7.80
C ARG A 470 19.78 -7.20 8.34
N GLU A 471 20.71 -7.25 9.29
CA GLU A 471 21.36 -6.07 9.83
C GLU A 471 22.26 -5.43 8.77
N LEU A 472 23.16 -6.22 8.19
CA LEU A 472 24.13 -5.76 7.20
C LEU A 472 23.47 -5.25 5.90
N CYS A 473 22.28 -5.75 5.51
CA CYS A 473 21.60 -5.28 4.30
C CYS A 473 21.02 -3.86 4.40
N THR A 474 20.89 -3.32 5.61
CA THR A 474 20.39 -1.95 5.86
C THR A 474 21.50 -0.90 5.92
N CYS A 475 22.74 -1.33 6.12
CA CYS A 475 23.92 -0.46 6.18
C CYS A 475 24.36 -0.05 4.76
N LYS A 476 24.41 1.25 4.50
CA LYS A 476 24.93 1.78 3.22
C LYS A 476 26.46 1.72 3.21
N SER A 477 27.03 0.73 2.53
CA SER A 477 28.48 0.64 2.32
C SER A 477 28.95 1.55 1.18
N PHE A 478 30.09 2.22 1.36
CA PHE A 478 30.71 3.16 0.40
C PHE A 478 31.50 2.48 -0.73
N MET A 479 31.71 1.16 -0.67
CA MET A 479 32.36 0.39 -1.74
C MET A 479 31.38 0.23 -2.90
N GLY A 480 31.87 0.35 -4.14
CA GLY A 480 31.06 0.29 -5.37
C GLY A 480 30.22 -0.99 -5.49
N THR A 481 29.41 -1.10 -6.55
CA THR A 481 28.42 -2.19 -6.72
C THR A 481 28.98 -3.62 -6.67
N GLY A 482 30.31 -3.82 -6.75
CA GLY A 482 30.99 -5.11 -6.63
C GLY A 482 30.79 -6.06 -7.81
N LYS A 483 29.96 -5.69 -8.80
CA LYS A 483 29.50 -6.59 -9.87
C LYS A 483 30.63 -7.23 -10.69
N GLU A 484 31.68 -6.47 -10.99
CA GLU A 484 32.86 -6.96 -11.72
C GLU A 484 33.60 -8.02 -10.92
N TYR A 485 33.89 -7.75 -9.64
CA TYR A 485 34.51 -8.71 -8.73
C TYR A 485 33.75 -10.04 -8.63
N TRP A 486 32.42 -10.01 -8.61
CA TRP A 486 31.63 -11.27 -8.57
C TRP A 486 31.82 -12.14 -9.81
N SER A 487 32.11 -11.52 -10.96
CA SER A 487 32.40 -12.24 -12.21
C SER A 487 33.81 -12.83 -12.17
N ASP A 488 34.79 -12.03 -11.75
CA ASP A 488 36.19 -12.45 -11.63
C ASP A 488 36.35 -13.56 -10.58
N ALA A 489 35.70 -13.42 -9.42
CA ALA A 489 35.70 -14.42 -8.36
C ALA A 489 35.05 -15.74 -8.79
N ALA A 490 34.02 -15.70 -9.64
CA ALA A 490 33.44 -16.91 -10.20
C ALA A 490 34.42 -17.64 -11.14
N GLN A 491 35.19 -16.90 -11.93
CA GLN A 491 36.24 -17.47 -12.78
C GLN A 491 37.38 -18.09 -11.95
N LEU A 492 37.71 -17.53 -10.79
CA LEU A 492 38.64 -18.13 -9.84
C LEU A 492 38.11 -19.42 -9.21
N CYS A 493 36.80 -19.62 -9.19
CA CYS A 493 36.14 -20.88 -8.81
C CYS A 493 35.92 -21.82 -10.01
N ASP A 494 36.68 -21.63 -11.11
CA ASP A 494 36.58 -22.37 -12.37
C ASP A 494 35.21 -22.30 -13.06
N VAL A 495 34.37 -21.30 -12.73
CA VAL A 495 33.10 -21.08 -13.43
C VAL A 495 33.34 -20.26 -14.69
N VAL A 496 32.96 -20.80 -15.84
CA VAL A 496 33.11 -20.17 -17.16
C VAL A 496 31.78 -20.04 -17.88
N GLU A 497 31.67 -19.03 -18.74
CA GLU A 497 30.57 -18.95 -19.71
C GLU A 497 30.87 -19.90 -20.87
N ASP A 498 29.98 -20.84 -21.11
CA ASP A 498 29.99 -21.72 -22.29
C ASP A 498 28.66 -21.56 -23.02
N GLN A 499 28.74 -21.01 -24.24
CA GLN A 499 27.60 -20.66 -25.09
C GLN A 499 26.61 -19.71 -24.40
N ASP A 500 25.67 -20.29 -23.66
CA ASP A 500 24.48 -19.65 -23.10
C ASP A 500 24.21 -20.10 -21.64
N MET A 501 25.22 -20.71 -21.02
CA MET A 501 25.15 -21.26 -19.67
C MET A 501 26.49 -21.15 -18.96
N LEU A 502 26.46 -21.32 -17.63
CA LEU A 502 27.67 -21.46 -16.84
C LEU A 502 28.04 -22.94 -16.71
N ARG A 503 29.34 -23.24 -16.73
CA ARG A 503 29.90 -24.57 -16.49
C ARG A 503 31.15 -24.45 -15.61
N PHE A 504 31.49 -25.52 -14.89
CA PHE A 504 32.84 -25.65 -14.36
C PHE A 504 33.79 -26.02 -15.51
N ARG A 505 35.01 -25.48 -15.48
CA ARG A 505 36.06 -25.76 -16.45
C ARG A 505 36.69 -27.13 -16.24
#